data_AF-R4SHK1-F1
#
_entry.id   AF-R4SHK1-F1
#
_cell.length_a   1.000
_cell.length_b   1.000
_cell.length_c   1.000
_cell.angle_alpha   90.00
_cell.angle_beta   90.00
_cell.angle_gamma   90.00
#
_symmetry.space_group_name_H-M   'P 1'
#
loop_
_entity.id
_entity.type
_entity.pdbx_description
1 polymer ?
#
loop_
_entity_poly.entity_id
_entity_poly.type
_entity_poly.pdbx_seq_one_letter_code
_entity_poly.pdbx_strand_id
1 'polypeptide(L)'
;GAFPNLRTLHIYKSDQLREMRFEDGSSPLLEKIEISCCRLESGIIGIIHLPRLKEISLEYKSKVARLGQLEGEVNTHPNRPVLRMDSDRRDHDLGAEAEGSSIEVQTADPVPDAQGSVTVAVEATDPLPEQEGESSQSQVITLTTNDRSVTPYMAA
;
A
#
# COMPACT_ATOMS: atom_id res chain seq x y z
N GLY A 1 -0.48 2.53 14.33
CA GLY A 1 -1.25 3.24 13.30
C GLY A 1 -0.97 4.71 13.32
N ALA A 2 -0.93 5.31 12.13
CA ALA A 2 -0.75 6.74 11.95
C ALA A 2 -1.84 7.55 12.68
N PHE A 3 -3.07 7.02 12.73
CA PHE A 3 -4.19 7.63 13.44
C PHE A 3 -4.87 6.63 14.39
N PRO A 4 -4.31 6.43 15.60
CA PRO A 4 -4.73 5.34 16.49
C PRO A 4 -6.17 5.50 17.00
N ASN A 5 -6.70 6.72 17.05
CA ASN A 5 -8.03 7.05 17.58
C ASN A 5 -9.02 7.55 16.52
N LEU A 6 -8.66 7.54 15.23
CA LEU A 6 -9.54 8.01 14.17
C LEU A 6 -10.68 7.03 13.97
N ARG A 7 -11.92 7.50 14.15
CA ARG A 7 -13.15 6.70 13.97
C ARG A 7 -13.94 7.08 12.72
N THR A 8 -13.84 8.33 12.30
CA THR A 8 -14.53 8.86 11.13
C THR A 8 -13.55 9.68 10.31
N LEU A 9 -13.44 9.37 9.02
CA LEU A 9 -12.70 10.14 8.05
C LEU A 9 -13.70 10.81 7.11
N HIS A 10 -13.77 12.14 7.14
CA HIS A 10 -14.60 12.91 6.23
C HIS A 10 -13.70 13.77 5.34
N ILE A 11 -13.81 13.58 4.03
CA ILE A 11 -13.12 14.37 3.02
C ILE A 11 -14.17 15.18 2.23
N TYR A 12 -14.02 16.49 2.27
CA TYR A 12 -14.89 17.42 1.56
C TYR A 12 -14.07 18.30 0.61
N LYS A 13 -14.50 18.36 -0.66
CA LYS A 13 -14.01 19.33 -1.66
C LYS A 13 -12.48 19.39 -1.75
N SER A 14 -11.87 18.24 -2.00
CA SER A 14 -10.42 18.13 -2.23
C SER A 14 -10.13 17.81 -3.70
N ASP A 15 -9.85 18.87 -4.48
CA ASP A 15 -9.62 18.78 -5.92
C ASP A 15 -8.27 18.14 -6.29
N GLN A 16 -7.36 17.99 -5.31
CA GLN A 16 -6.04 17.39 -5.48
C GLN A 16 -5.95 15.94 -4.97
N LEU A 17 -6.96 15.46 -4.23
CA LEU A 17 -6.96 14.09 -3.75
C LEU A 17 -7.25 13.14 -4.92
N ARG A 18 -6.29 12.27 -5.23
CA ARG A 18 -6.37 11.31 -6.35
C ARG A 18 -6.54 9.87 -5.90
N GLU A 19 -5.93 9.52 -4.77
CA GLU A 19 -5.92 8.17 -4.22
C GLU A 19 -6.23 8.19 -2.73
N MET A 20 -6.93 7.17 -2.25
CA MET A 20 -6.95 6.81 -0.84
C MET A 20 -6.43 5.38 -0.70
N ARG A 21 -5.27 5.23 -0.06
CA ARG A 21 -4.62 3.95 0.20
C ARG A 21 -4.57 3.69 1.70
N PHE A 22 -5.13 2.58 2.12
CA PHE A 22 -5.07 2.13 3.50
C PHE A 22 -4.11 0.97 3.62
N GLU A 23 -3.15 1.10 4.54
CA GLU A 23 -2.15 0.08 4.83
C GLU A 23 -2.41 -0.57 6.17
N ASP A 24 -1.78 -1.72 6.40
CA ASP A 24 -1.88 -2.48 7.63
C ASP A 24 -1.58 -1.62 8.86
N GLY A 25 -2.54 -1.64 9.78
CA GLY A 25 -2.44 -0.91 11.04
C GLY A 25 -2.53 0.61 10.91
N SER A 26 -2.81 1.20 9.73
CA SER A 26 -2.89 2.66 9.52
C SER A 26 -3.88 3.36 10.46
N SER A 27 -5.12 2.88 10.51
CA SER A 27 -6.21 3.43 11.33
C SER A 27 -7.07 2.31 11.95
N PRO A 28 -6.62 1.69 13.06
CA PRO A 28 -7.24 0.48 13.60
C PRO A 28 -8.67 0.69 14.14
N LEU A 29 -9.06 1.94 14.40
CA LEU A 29 -10.37 2.30 14.94
C LEU A 29 -11.30 2.96 13.91
N LEU A 30 -10.90 3.03 12.64
CA LEU A 30 -11.69 3.70 11.61
C LEU A 30 -12.95 2.89 11.31
N GLU A 31 -14.11 3.52 11.52
CA GLU A 31 -15.43 2.91 11.34
C GLU A 31 -16.16 3.45 10.11
N LYS A 32 -15.94 4.73 9.78
CA LYS A 32 -16.70 5.42 8.72
C LYS A 32 -15.80 6.27 7.83
N ILE A 33 -16.01 6.17 6.53
CA ILE A 33 -15.39 7.03 5.51
C ILE A 33 -16.51 7.78 4.76
N GLU A 34 -16.43 9.10 4.71
CA GLU A 34 -17.37 9.97 3.98
C GLU A 34 -16.58 10.80 2.97
N ILE A 35 -17.00 10.77 1.71
CA ILE A 35 -16.31 11.46 0.62
C ILE A 35 -17.34 12.28 -0.13
N SER A 36 -17.14 13.59 -0.19
CA SER A 36 -18.03 14.53 -0.85
C SER A 36 -17.24 15.51 -1.72
N CYS A 37 -17.72 15.75 -2.95
CA CYS A 37 -17.12 16.67 -3.91
C CYS A 37 -15.64 16.37 -4.22
N CYS A 38 -15.27 15.09 -4.37
CA CYS A 38 -13.90 14.66 -4.68
C CYS A 38 -13.82 13.81 -5.95
N ARG A 39 -12.66 13.83 -6.62
CA ARG A 39 -12.38 13.02 -7.81
C ARG A 39 -11.16 12.12 -7.59
N LEU A 40 -11.40 10.90 -7.12
CA LEU A 40 -10.39 9.89 -6.84
C LEU A 40 -10.06 9.10 -8.11
N GLU A 41 -9.20 9.68 -8.96
CA GLU A 41 -8.77 9.12 -10.25
C GLU A 41 -7.94 7.83 -10.10
N SER A 42 -7.26 7.65 -8.97
CA SER A 42 -6.59 6.40 -8.62
C SER A 42 -7.46 5.53 -7.70
N GLY A 43 -8.65 5.97 -7.32
CA GLY A 43 -9.59 5.17 -6.54
C GLY A 43 -9.25 5.02 -5.06
N ILE A 44 -9.91 4.05 -4.43
CA ILE A 44 -9.81 3.73 -3.00
C ILE A 44 -9.38 2.27 -2.91
N ILE A 45 -8.27 2.01 -2.22
CA ILE A 45 -7.65 0.69 -2.14
C ILE A 45 -7.21 0.35 -0.72
N GLY A 46 -7.19 -0.95 -0.41
CA GLY A 46 -6.68 -1.46 0.85
C GLY A 46 -7.66 -1.34 2.01
N ILE A 47 -8.96 -1.20 1.75
CA ILE A 47 -9.96 -1.09 2.83
C ILE A 47 -10.01 -2.37 3.68
N ILE A 48 -9.54 -3.50 3.14
CA ILE A 48 -9.37 -4.77 3.85
C ILE A 48 -8.49 -4.67 5.11
N HIS A 49 -7.62 -3.65 5.17
CA HIS A 49 -6.71 -3.40 6.29
C HIS A 49 -7.37 -2.60 7.42
N LEU A 50 -8.68 -2.30 7.32
CA LEU A 50 -9.44 -1.54 8.30
C LEU A 50 -10.35 -2.46 9.13
N PRO A 51 -9.87 -3.01 10.25
CA PRO A 51 -10.54 -4.09 10.99
C PRO A 51 -11.83 -3.66 11.69
N ARG A 52 -12.21 -2.39 11.64
CA ARG A 52 -13.45 -1.86 12.23
C ARG A 52 -14.31 -1.09 11.24
N LEU A 53 -13.96 -1.09 9.96
CA LEU A 53 -14.72 -0.38 8.93
C LEU A 53 -16.13 -0.94 8.83
N LYS A 54 -17.12 -0.04 8.85
CA LYS A 54 -18.55 -0.35 8.77
C LYS A 54 -19.20 0.29 7.55
N GLU A 55 -18.74 1.47 7.15
CA GLU A 55 -19.37 2.23 6.08
C GLU A 55 -18.37 3.06 5.28
N ILE A 56 -18.58 3.06 3.96
CA ILE A 56 -17.99 4.00 3.02
C ILE A 56 -19.15 4.69 2.31
N SER A 57 -19.18 6.03 2.36
CA SER A 57 -20.23 6.84 1.76
C SER A 57 -19.64 7.74 0.67
N LEU A 58 -20.07 7.50 -0.57
CA LEU A 58 -19.81 8.35 -1.71
C LEU A 58 -20.99 9.32 -1.86
N GLU A 59 -20.79 10.55 -1.41
CA GLU A 59 -21.79 11.61 -1.42
C GLU A 59 -21.67 12.48 -2.68
N TYR A 60 -22.35 13.63 -2.65
CA TYR A 60 -22.58 14.50 -3.80
C TYR A 60 -21.30 14.81 -4.57
N LYS A 61 -21.36 14.60 -5.89
CA LYS A 61 -20.27 14.85 -6.85
C LYS A 61 -18.96 14.10 -6.54
N SER A 62 -18.99 13.05 -5.73
CA SER A 62 -17.85 12.19 -5.52
C SER A 62 -17.73 11.18 -6.64
N LYS A 63 -16.53 11.08 -7.23
CA LYS A 63 -16.24 10.10 -8.28
C LYS A 63 -15.00 9.30 -7.96
N VAL A 64 -15.05 8.00 -8.24
CA VAL A 64 -14.03 7.00 -7.87
C VAL A 64 -13.73 6.15 -9.09
N ALA A 65 -12.46 6.09 -9.48
CA ALA A 65 -11.99 5.15 -10.49
C ALA A 65 -11.90 3.74 -9.89
N ARG A 66 -11.97 2.72 -10.75
CA ARG A 66 -11.92 1.32 -10.33
C ARG A 66 -12.99 0.99 -9.28
N LEU A 67 -14.21 1.57 -9.42
CA LEU A 67 -15.29 1.37 -8.45
C LEU A 67 -15.63 -0.12 -8.26
N GLY A 68 -15.55 -0.92 -9.33
CA GLY A 68 -15.72 -2.39 -9.24
C GLY A 68 -14.68 -3.08 -8.35
N GLN A 69 -13.45 -2.55 -8.27
CA GLN A 69 -12.44 -3.06 -7.33
C GLN A 69 -12.84 -2.73 -5.88
N LEU A 70 -13.28 -1.49 -5.61
CA LEU A 70 -13.76 -1.11 -4.29
C LEU A 70 -14.97 -1.96 -3.87
N GLU A 71 -15.93 -2.18 -4.78
CA GLU A 71 -17.06 -3.09 -4.56
C GLU A 71 -16.58 -4.52 -4.24
N GLY A 72 -15.56 -5.01 -4.93
CA GLY A 72 -14.91 -6.29 -4.65
C GLY A 72 -14.26 -6.36 -3.27
N GLU A 73 -13.51 -5.33 -2.88
CA GLU A 73 -12.91 -5.23 -1.54
C GLU A 73 -14.01 -5.20 -0.46
N VAL A 74 -15.09 -4.44 -0.66
CA VAL A 74 -16.23 -4.37 0.25
C VAL A 74 -16.88 -5.74 0.44
N ASN A 75 -17.08 -6.48 -0.65
CA ASN A 75 -17.73 -7.80 -0.64
C ASN A 75 -16.88 -8.89 0.04
N THR A 76 -15.55 -8.78 -0.07
CA THR A 76 -14.59 -9.75 0.51
C THR A 76 -14.15 -9.36 1.92
N HIS A 77 -14.42 -8.13 2.35
CA HIS A 77 -14.03 -7.62 3.66
C HIS A 77 -14.65 -8.43 4.81
N PRO A 78 -13.89 -8.79 5.87
CA PRO A 78 -14.36 -9.63 6.96
C PRO A 78 -15.59 -9.06 7.69
N ASN A 79 -15.63 -7.72 7.87
CA ASN A 79 -16.77 -7.04 8.51
C ASN A 79 -17.92 -6.67 7.56
N ARG A 80 -17.80 -6.95 6.25
CA ARG A 80 -18.81 -6.60 5.23
C ARG A 80 -19.35 -5.16 5.39
N PRO A 81 -18.49 -4.14 5.24
CA PRO A 81 -18.93 -2.75 5.35
C PRO A 81 -19.97 -2.44 4.27
N VAL A 82 -20.80 -1.44 4.51
CA VAL A 82 -21.77 -0.97 3.52
C VAL A 82 -21.11 0.09 2.65
N LEU A 83 -21.17 -0.08 1.33
CA LEU A 83 -20.88 0.99 0.38
C LEU A 83 -22.18 1.71 0.05
N ARG A 84 -22.29 2.96 0.50
CA ARG A 84 -23.43 3.85 0.22
C ARG A 84 -23.05 4.82 -0.88
N MET A 85 -24.00 5.07 -1.77
CA MET A 85 -23.92 6.05 -2.84
C MET A 85 -25.17 6.93 -2.74
N ASP A 86 -25.01 8.25 -2.82
CA ASP A 86 -26.14 9.18 -2.74
C ASP A 86 -26.95 9.26 -4.04
N SER A 87 -26.34 8.80 -5.14
CA SER A 87 -26.88 8.80 -6.50
C SER A 87 -26.64 7.43 -7.15
N ASP A 88 -26.97 7.29 -8.44
CA ASP A 88 -26.75 6.03 -9.15
C ASP A 88 -25.26 5.70 -9.22
N ARG A 89 -24.93 4.41 -9.23
CA ARG A 89 -23.53 3.91 -9.34
C ARG A 89 -22.75 4.58 -10.48
N ARG A 90 -23.42 4.88 -11.60
CA ARG A 90 -22.81 5.52 -12.79
C ARG A 90 -22.36 6.97 -12.55
N ASP A 91 -22.95 7.66 -11.58
CA ASP A 91 -22.60 9.04 -11.25
C ASP A 91 -21.29 9.09 -10.45
N HIS A 92 -21.00 8.01 -9.73
CA HIS A 92 -19.81 7.83 -8.90
C HIS A 92 -18.68 7.06 -9.61
N ASP A 93 -18.95 6.28 -10.64
CA ASP A 93 -17.94 5.50 -11.36
C ASP A 93 -17.17 6.35 -12.38
N LEU A 94 -15.85 6.49 -12.21
CA LEU A 94 -14.98 7.13 -13.21
C LEU A 94 -14.51 6.16 -14.31
N GLY A 95 -14.79 4.87 -14.19
CA GLY A 95 -14.24 3.85 -15.07
C GLY A 95 -12.81 3.43 -14.68
N ALA A 96 -12.08 2.90 -15.66
CA ALA A 96 -10.83 2.17 -15.43
C ALA A 96 -9.57 3.03 -15.33
N GLU A 97 -9.65 4.34 -15.58
CA GLU A 97 -8.46 5.14 -15.94
C GLU A 97 -7.46 5.28 -14.79
N ALA A 98 -6.48 4.37 -14.81
CA ALA A 98 -5.23 4.44 -14.10
C ALA A 98 -4.19 5.11 -15.01
N GLU A 99 -4.03 6.42 -14.91
CA GLU A 99 -2.73 7.06 -15.15
C GLU A 99 -2.10 7.38 -13.79
N GLY A 100 -1.83 6.33 -13.02
CA GLY A 100 -0.88 6.40 -11.92
C GLY A 100 0.51 6.31 -12.51
N SER A 101 1.23 7.44 -12.55
CA SER A 101 2.67 7.47 -12.82
C SER A 101 3.35 6.51 -11.82
N SER A 102 3.71 5.33 -12.31
CA SER A 102 4.60 4.42 -11.57
C SER A 102 5.96 5.10 -11.57
N ILE A 103 6.36 5.66 -10.43
CA ILE A 103 7.76 5.99 -10.21
C ILE A 103 8.44 4.65 -9.98
N GLU A 104 8.96 4.06 -11.04
CA GLU A 104 9.86 2.91 -10.92
C GLU A 104 11.11 3.39 -10.19
N VAL A 105 11.26 2.97 -8.94
CA VAL A 105 12.53 3.08 -8.21
C VAL A 105 13.49 2.14 -8.93
N GLN A 106 14.32 2.71 -9.79
CA GLN A 106 15.46 2.00 -10.38
C GLN A 106 16.45 1.68 -9.25
N THR A 107 16.43 0.44 -8.76
CA THR A 107 17.59 -0.13 -8.10
C THR A 107 18.66 -0.28 -9.16
N ALA A 108 19.64 0.62 -9.18
CA ALA A 108 20.85 0.42 -9.96
C ALA A 108 21.58 -0.81 -9.40
N ASP A 109 21.67 -1.86 -10.21
CA ASP A 109 22.50 -3.04 -9.93
C ASP A 109 23.96 -2.62 -9.72
N PRO A 110 24.66 -3.12 -8.69
CA PRO A 110 26.10 -2.98 -8.61
C PRO A 110 26.77 -3.90 -9.64
N VAL A 111 27.54 -3.28 -10.53
CA VAL A 111 28.47 -3.91 -11.48
C VAL A 111 29.44 -4.83 -10.74
N PRO A 112 29.61 -6.11 -11.15
CA PRO A 112 30.75 -6.90 -10.71
C PRO A 112 31.90 -6.79 -11.72
N ASP A 113 33.01 -6.22 -11.27
CA ASP A 113 34.30 -6.23 -11.95
C ASP A 113 34.91 -7.66 -11.96
N ALA A 114 35.07 -8.18 -13.18
CA ALA A 114 36.25 -8.81 -13.76
C ALA A 114 37.10 -9.88 -13.01
N GLN A 115 37.23 -11.01 -13.71
CA GLN A 115 38.40 -11.92 -13.88
C GLN A 115 38.64 -13.07 -12.89
N GLY A 116 38.64 -14.30 -13.42
CA GLY A 116 39.42 -15.40 -12.85
C GLY A 116 39.01 -16.84 -13.19
N SER A 117 39.43 -17.34 -14.35
CA SER A 117 39.93 -18.71 -14.60
C SER A 117 38.98 -19.95 -14.58
N VAL A 118 38.77 -20.48 -15.80
CA VAL A 118 38.89 -21.88 -16.28
C VAL A 118 38.06 -23.01 -15.64
N THR A 119 37.28 -23.63 -16.53
CA THR A 119 36.52 -24.89 -16.51
C THR A 119 37.27 -26.12 -15.99
N VAL A 120 36.57 -27.11 -15.39
CA VAL A 120 36.60 -28.55 -15.77
C VAL A 120 35.52 -29.37 -15.02
N ALA A 121 34.86 -30.23 -15.80
CA ALA A 121 34.20 -31.52 -15.57
C ALA A 121 33.02 -31.71 -14.60
N VAL A 122 31.97 -32.25 -15.22
CA VAL A 122 30.88 -33.06 -14.69
C VAL A 122 31.39 -34.41 -14.17
N GLU A 123 30.91 -34.87 -13.02
CA GLU A 123 30.69 -36.30 -12.75
C GLU A 123 29.66 -36.47 -11.63
N ALA A 124 28.71 -37.38 -11.85
CA ALA A 124 27.56 -37.65 -10.99
C ALA A 124 27.88 -38.74 -9.96
N THR A 125 27.34 -38.63 -8.74
CA THR A 125 26.76 -39.76 -7.98
C THR A 125 26.12 -39.27 -6.67
N ASP A 126 24.85 -39.63 -6.47
CA ASP A 126 24.09 -39.61 -5.21
C ASP A 126 24.68 -40.66 -4.23
N PRO A 127 24.58 -40.54 -2.89
CA PRO A 127 23.29 -40.69 -2.19
C PRO A 127 23.08 -39.81 -0.91
N LEU A 128 21.79 -39.59 -0.60
CA LEU A 128 21.21 -39.14 0.69
C LEU A 128 21.85 -39.80 1.94
N PRO A 129 21.84 -39.11 3.11
CA PRO A 129 20.74 -39.35 4.05
C PRO A 129 20.20 -38.11 4.79
N GLU A 130 19.03 -38.36 5.38
CA GLU A 130 18.12 -37.53 6.15
C GLU A 130 18.74 -36.83 7.38
N GLN A 131 18.39 -35.58 7.65
CA GLN A 131 18.23 -35.06 9.02
C GLN A 131 17.22 -33.90 9.05
N GLU A 132 16.25 -34.08 9.94
CA GLU A 132 15.32 -33.09 10.47
C GLU A 132 16.08 -31.94 11.17
N GLY A 133 15.52 -30.74 11.21
CA GLY A 133 16.10 -29.65 11.99
C GLY A 133 15.44 -28.30 11.74
N GLU A 134 14.58 -27.92 12.66
CA GLU A 134 13.91 -26.63 12.76
C GLU A 134 14.91 -25.46 12.64
N SER A 135 14.64 -24.51 11.75
CA SER A 135 15.39 -23.24 11.70
C SER A 135 14.43 -22.06 11.86
N SER A 136 14.09 -21.75 13.12
CA SER A 136 13.60 -20.43 13.51
C SER A 136 14.80 -19.55 13.82
N GLN A 137 15.32 -18.87 12.79
CA GLN A 137 16.44 -17.94 12.97
C GLN A 137 15.89 -16.56 13.38
N SER A 138 15.95 -16.26 14.68
CA SER A 138 15.73 -14.91 15.21
C SER A 138 16.86 -13.98 14.75
N GLN A 139 16.54 -12.95 13.98
CA GLN A 139 17.48 -11.88 13.65
C GLN A 139 17.37 -10.75 14.69
N VAL A 140 18.44 -10.54 15.45
CA VAL A 140 18.60 -9.41 16.37
C VAL A 140 19.08 -8.22 15.55
N ILE A 141 18.27 -7.17 15.43
CA ILE A 141 18.66 -5.93 14.74
C ILE A 141 19.29 -4.99 15.78
N THR A 142 20.59 -4.73 15.63
CA THR A 142 21.30 -3.67 16.36
C THR A 142 21.10 -2.34 15.63
N LEU A 143 20.49 -1.36 16.32
CA LEU A 143 20.35 0.01 15.82
C LEU A 143 21.54 0.86 16.29
N THR A 144 22.40 1.29 15.36
CA THR A 144 23.42 2.31 15.62
C THR A 144 22.91 3.67 15.15
N THR A 145 22.74 4.60 16.10
CA THR A 145 22.33 5.98 15.85
C THR A 145 23.54 6.79 15.42
N ASN A 146 23.60 7.22 14.16
CA ASN A 146 24.55 8.24 13.74
C ASN A 146 23.96 9.62 14.00
N ASP A 147 24.34 10.20 15.13
CA ASP A 147 24.24 11.63 15.38
C ASP A 147 25.38 12.34 14.64
N ARG A 148 25.05 13.23 13.70
CA ARG A 148 26.01 14.25 13.26
C ARG A 148 25.30 15.53 12.79
N SER A 149 25.10 16.39 13.77
CA SER A 149 25.15 17.87 13.67
C SER A 149 26.41 18.35 12.90
N VAL A 150 26.56 19.51 12.21
CA VAL A 150 25.81 20.77 12.01
C VAL A 150 26.60 21.67 11.00
N THR A 151 25.92 22.30 10.01
CA THR A 151 26.12 23.66 9.37
C THR A 151 27.39 24.07 8.57
N PRO A 152 27.44 25.24 7.88
CA PRO A 152 26.38 26.13 7.34
C PRO A 152 26.55 26.54 5.84
N TYR A 153 25.52 27.19 5.32
CA TYR A 153 25.41 27.87 4.02
C TYR A 153 26.21 29.20 4.01
N MET A 154 26.97 29.47 2.94
CA MET A 154 27.57 30.80 2.70
C MET A 154 26.90 31.43 1.48
N ALA A 155 26.34 32.62 1.69
CA ALA A 155 25.86 33.52 0.65
C ALA A 155 26.88 34.66 0.48
N ALA A 156 27.19 35.00 -0.77
CA ALA A 156 27.67 36.31 -1.20
C ALA A 156 27.28 36.50 -2.67
#